data_AF-A0A9E4J7Z8-F1
#
_entry.id   AF-A0A9E4J7Z8-F1
#
_cell.length_a   1.000
_cell.length_b   1.000
_cell.length_c   1.000
_cell.angle_alpha   90.00
_cell.angle_beta   90.00
_cell.angle_gamma   90.00
#
_symmetry.space_group_name_H-M   'P 1'
#
loop_
_entity.id
_entity.type
_entity.pdbx_description
1 polymer ?
#
loop_
_entity_poly.entity_id
_entity_poly.type
_entity_poly.pdbx_seq_one_letter_code
_entity_poly.pdbx_strand_id
1 'polypeptide(L)'
;MPDTLLKEVLIVRAPRRVRRDGTVSVAGTDFELTQGYLSGRTVTVARTLLDASEPPWVEHEDQRLALHVVNAQKNGKFPRPHRPQRGIDALPFDPAGALLAAATGGAR
;
A
#
# COMPACT_ATOMS: atom_id res chain seq x y z
N MET A 1 22.18 7.29 30.24
CA MET A 1 21.72 6.48 29.09
C MET A 1 21.50 7.45 27.94
N PRO A 2 22.13 7.26 26.77
CA PRO A 2 21.91 8.19 25.66
C PRO A 2 20.44 8.12 25.23
N ASP A 3 19.77 9.26 25.13
CA ASP A 3 18.33 9.40 24.84
C ASP A 3 17.86 8.65 23.58
N THR A 4 18.78 8.34 22.67
CA THR A 4 18.55 7.54 21.46
C THR A 4 18.17 6.09 21.76
N LEU A 5 18.83 5.44 22.74
CA LEU A 5 18.51 4.06 23.12
C LEU A 5 17.12 3.97 23.75
N LEU A 6 16.74 4.99 24.54
CA LEU A 6 15.41 5.05 25.14
C LEU A 6 14.33 5.18 24.07
N LYS A 7 14.55 6.01 23.05
CA LYS A 7 13.64 6.16 21.92
C LYS A 7 13.41 4.85 21.18
N GLU A 8 14.47 4.09 20.95
CA GLU A 8 14.38 2.84 20.21
C GLU A 8 13.67 1.73 20.98
N VAL A 9 13.97 1.57 22.27
CA VAL A 9 13.34 0.57 23.16
C VAL A 9 11.83 0.78 23.30
N LEU A 10 11.37 2.03 23.17
CA LEU A 10 9.95 2.39 23.30
C LEU A 10 9.17 2.29 21.98
N ILE A 11 9.77 1.74 20.92
CA ILE A 11 9.08 1.44 19.68
C ILE A 11 8.40 0.08 19.78
N VAL A 12 7.07 0.05 19.67
CA VAL A 12 6.28 -1.17 19.59
C VAL A 12 6.04 -1.52 18.13
N ARG A 13 6.27 -2.80 17.79
CA ARG A 13 6.04 -3.36 16.45
C ARG A 13 4.98 -4.43 16.51
N ALA A 14 4.07 -4.42 15.53
CA ALA A 14 3.05 -5.44 15.41
C ALA A 14 2.67 -5.69 13.94
N PRO A 15 2.41 -6.94 13.54
CA PRO A 15 1.89 -7.24 12.22
C PRO A 15 0.46 -6.70 12.09
N ARG A 16 0.19 -6.00 10.99
CA ARG A 16 -1.13 -5.52 10.61
C ARG A 16 -1.41 -5.77 9.14
N ARG A 17 -2.64 -6.16 8.84
CA ARG A 17 -3.10 -6.31 7.46
C ARG A 17 -3.50 -4.95 6.92
N VAL A 18 -2.91 -4.54 5.81
CA VAL A 18 -3.39 -3.43 5.01
C VAL A 18 -4.64 -3.90 4.28
N ARG A 19 -5.75 -3.19 4.46
CA ARG A 19 -7.01 -3.46 3.78
C ARG A 19 -6.85 -3.24 2.27
N ARG A 20 -7.83 -3.71 1.50
CA ARG A 20 -7.78 -3.58 0.02
C ARG A 20 -7.83 -2.13 -0.46
N ASP A 21 -8.36 -1.24 0.37
CA ASP A 21 -8.44 0.20 0.12
C ASP A 21 -7.22 0.97 0.60
N GLY A 22 -6.13 0.29 1.00
CA GLY A 22 -4.91 0.95 1.46
C GLY A 22 -4.95 1.43 2.91
N THR A 23 -6.04 1.15 3.65
CA THR A 23 -6.16 1.54 5.06
C THR A 23 -5.63 0.47 6.01
N VAL A 24 -5.13 0.89 7.17
CA VAL A 24 -4.64 0.01 8.24
C VAL A 24 -5.12 0.53 9.59
N SER A 25 -5.65 -0.37 10.43
CA SER A 25 -6.15 -0.01 11.75
C SER A 25 -5.03 -0.15 12.79
N VAL A 26 -4.79 0.93 13.54
CA VAL A 26 -3.78 1.02 14.59
C VAL A 26 -4.43 1.65 15.82
N ALA A 27 -4.49 0.92 16.93
CA ALA A 27 -5.06 1.41 18.19
C ALA A 27 -6.52 1.89 18.12
N GLY A 28 -7.32 1.39 17.16
CA GLY A 28 -8.70 1.84 16.95
C GLY A 28 -8.83 3.07 16.04
N THR A 29 -7.72 3.62 15.53
CA THR A 29 -7.71 4.66 14.50
C THR A 29 -7.32 4.05 13.15
N ASP A 30 -8.04 4.42 12.10
CA ASP A 30 -7.72 4.00 10.74
C ASP A 30 -6.76 5.01 10.10
N PHE A 31 -5.65 4.48 9.58
CA PHE A 31 -4.63 5.23 8.86
C PHE A 31 -4.57 4.78 7.39
N GLU A 32 -4.14 5.68 6.51
CA GLU A 32 -3.97 5.49 5.08
C GLU A 32 -2.49 5.37 4.74
N LEU A 33 -2.18 4.44 3.84
CA LEU A 33 -0.86 4.23 3.27
C LEU A 33 -0.88 4.59 1.78
N THR A 34 0.03 5.45 1.35
CA THR A 34 0.09 5.90 -0.06
C THR A 34 0.63 4.82 -0.99
N GLN A 35 1.40 3.86 -0.47
CA GLN A 35 2.03 2.78 -1.23
C GLN A 35 1.04 1.65 -1.56
N GLY A 36 0.26 1.83 -2.63
CA GLY A 36 -0.81 0.90 -3.03
C GLY A 36 -0.37 -0.55 -3.32
N TYR A 37 0.91 -0.81 -3.58
CA TYR A 37 1.42 -2.19 -3.76
C TYR A 37 1.41 -3.01 -2.45
N LEU A 38 1.28 -2.35 -1.31
CA LEU A 38 1.12 -2.98 0.01
C LEU A 38 -0.34 -3.30 0.36
N SER A 39 -1.30 -2.80 -0.41
CA SER A 39 -2.72 -3.07 -0.20
C SER A 39 -3.04 -4.57 -0.23
N GLY A 40 -3.74 -5.05 0.79
CA GLY A 40 -4.07 -6.47 0.96
C GLY A 40 -2.96 -7.34 1.55
N ARG A 41 -1.77 -6.79 1.83
CA ARG A 41 -0.63 -7.51 2.45
C ARG A 41 -0.59 -7.31 3.96
N THR A 42 0.11 -8.21 4.66
CA THR A 42 0.47 -8.02 6.06
C THR A 42 1.81 -7.29 6.13
N VAL A 43 1.86 -6.20 6.90
CA VAL A 43 3.05 -5.37 7.08
C VAL A 43 3.36 -5.21 8.56
N THR A 44 4.59 -4.86 8.90
CA THR A 44 4.98 -4.51 10.28
C THR A 44 4.67 -3.04 10.50
N VAL A 45 3.72 -2.75 11.39
CA VAL A 45 3.45 -1.39 11.85
C VAL A 45 4.22 -1.14 13.13
N ALA A 46 4.88 0.01 13.17
CA ALA A 46 5.60 0.49 14.34
C ALA A 46 4.99 1.80 14.84
N ARG A 47 5.04 2.02 16.16
CA ARG A 47 4.71 3.29 16.80
C ARG A 47 5.59 3.51 18.02
N THR A 48 5.84 4.77 18.35
CA THR A 48 6.50 5.13 19.61
C THR A 48 5.50 5.11 20.78
N LEU A 49 5.98 4.77 21.98
CA LEU A 49 5.25 4.99 23.24
C LEU A 49 5.64 6.30 23.94
N LEU A 50 6.67 7.00 23.44
CA LEU A 50 7.13 8.27 24.02
C LEU A 50 6.20 9.43 23.72
N ASP A 51 5.68 9.48 22.49
CA ASP A 51 4.82 10.56 22.02
C ASP A 51 3.64 9.98 21.25
N ALA A 52 2.45 10.05 21.83
CA ALA A 52 1.23 9.56 21.20
C ALA A 52 0.77 10.42 20.00
N SER A 53 1.33 11.63 19.83
CA SER A 53 1.05 12.49 18.69
C SER A 53 1.85 12.12 17.44
N GLU A 54 2.96 11.39 17.60
CA GLU A 54 3.76 10.91 16.49
C GLU A 54 2.97 9.82 15.74
N PRO A 55 2.71 9.99 14.44
CA PRO A 55 1.95 9.00 13.69
C PRO A 55 2.72 7.67 13.59
N PRO A 56 2.00 6.53 13.58
CA PRO A 56 2.63 5.25 13.32
C PRO A 56 3.25 5.22 11.91
N TRP A 57 4.16 4.27 11.67
CA TRP A 57 4.73 4.03 10.35
C TRP A 57 4.73 2.53 10.02
N VAL A 58 4.90 2.20 8.75
CA VAL A 58 5.13 0.84 8.28
C VAL A 58 6.63 0.64 8.07
N GLU A 59 7.16 -0.47 8.56
CA GLU A 59 8.51 -0.94 8.24
C GLU A 59 8.41 -1.95 7.08
N HIS A 60 9.02 -1.63 5.94
CA HIS A 60 9.04 -2.47 4.74
C HIS A 60 10.34 -2.29 3.95
N GLU A 61 11.05 -3.37 3.64
CA GLU A 61 12.29 -3.36 2.84
C GLU A 61 13.28 -2.27 3.30
N ASP A 62 13.55 -2.24 4.61
CA ASP A 62 14.43 -1.27 5.29
C ASP A 62 13.98 0.20 5.23
N GLN A 63 12.75 0.45 4.76
CA GLN A 63 12.14 1.78 4.72
C GLN A 63 11.08 1.95 5.80
N ARG A 64 10.97 3.19 6.29
CA ARG A 64 9.85 3.66 7.10
C ARG A 64 8.88 4.41 6.20
N LEU A 65 7.71 3.84 5.98
CA LEU A 65 6.64 4.44 5.20
C LEU A 65 5.65 5.10 6.15
N ALA A 66 5.46 6.41 6.00
CA ALA A 66 4.57 7.19 6.85
C ALA A 66 3.12 6.74 6.69
N LEU A 67 2.39 6.69 7.81
CA LEU A 67 0.94 6.53 7.82
C LEU A 67 0.28 7.87 8.12
N HIS A 68 -0.80 8.17 7.42
CA HIS A 68 -1.59 9.37 7.62
C HIS A 68 -2.97 9.01 8.15
N VAL A 69 -3.58 9.84 8.99
CA VAL A 69 -4.96 9.57 9.43
C VAL A 69 -5.88 9.56 8.21
N VAL A 70 -6.74 8.53 8.09
CA VAL A 70 -7.66 8.41 6.96
C VAL A 70 -8.56 9.63 6.89
N ASN A 71 -8.58 10.29 5.74
CA ASN A 71 -9.65 11.22 5.41
C ASN A 71 -10.81 10.42 4.80
N ALA A 72 -11.80 10.07 5.63
CA ALA A 72 -12.91 9.20 5.24
C ALA A 72 -13.67 9.70 4.00
N GLN A 73 -13.86 11.02 3.88
CA GLN A 73 -14.54 11.62 2.72
C GLN A 73 -13.73 11.50 1.44
N LYS A 74 -12.41 11.73 1.50
CA LYS A 74 -11.53 11.57 0.33
C LYS A 74 -11.39 10.09 -0.06
N ASN A 75 -11.19 9.20 0.91
CA ASN A 75 -11.09 7.76 0.65
C ASN A 75 -12.38 7.19 0.02
N GLY A 76 -13.55 7.66 0.47
CA GLY A 76 -14.83 7.28 -0.13
C GLY A 76 -15.05 7.79 -1.57
N LYS A 77 -14.40 8.90 -1.93
CA LYS A 77 -14.53 9.54 -3.25
C LYS A 77 -13.41 9.18 -4.23
N PHE A 78 -12.32 8.57 -3.75
CA PHE A 78 -11.16 8.29 -4.59
C PHE A 78 -11.48 7.15 -5.57
N PRO A 79 -11.43 7.41 -6.90
CA PRO A 79 -11.60 6.35 -7.88
C PRO A 79 -10.43 5.37 -7.74
N ARG A 80 -10.76 4.09 -7.62
CA ARG A 80 -9.74 3.05 -7.40
C ARG A 80 -9.24 2.57 -8.77
N PRO A 81 -7.92 2.53 -9.00
CA PRO A 81 -7.41 1.98 -10.24
C PRO A 81 -7.86 0.53 -10.36
N HIS A 82 -8.32 0.16 -11.57
CA HIS A 82 -8.68 -1.22 -11.87
C HIS A 82 -7.44 -2.11 -11.63
N ARG A 83 -7.61 -3.17 -10.84
CA ARG A 83 -6.50 -4.08 -10.54
C ARG A 83 -6.07 -4.77 -11.85
N PRO A 84 -4.79 -4.69 -12.27
CA PRO A 84 -4.34 -5.48 -13.41
C PRO A 84 -4.58 -6.97 -13.11
N GLN A 85 -5.02 -7.72 -14.12
CA GLN A 85 -5.14 -9.18 -13.99
C GLN A 85 -3.77 -9.76 -13.61
N ARG A 86 -3.77 -10.73 -12.69
CA ARG A 86 -2.54 -11.38 -12.21
C ARG A 86 -2.18 -12.52 -13.15
N GLY A 87 -0.90 -12.61 -13.52
CA GLY A 87 -0.34 -13.76 -14.23
C GLY A 87 0.54 -13.32 -15.41
N ILE A 88 1.45 -14.19 -15.83
CA ILE A 88 2.24 -14.01 -17.06
C ILE A 88 1.29 -13.95 -18.27
N ASP A 89 0.15 -14.64 -18.17
CA ASP A 89 -0.91 -14.73 -19.18
C ASP A 89 -1.89 -13.55 -19.17
N ALA A 90 -1.65 -12.50 -18.37
CA ALA A 90 -2.51 -11.31 -18.32
C ALA A 90 -2.33 -10.37 -19.53
N LEU A 91 -1.51 -10.77 -20.50
CA LEU A 91 -1.41 -10.11 -21.80
C LEU A 91 -2.56 -10.62 -22.68
N PRO A 92 -3.32 -9.74 -23.35
CA PRO A 92 -4.24 -10.15 -24.40
C PRO A 92 -3.41 -10.64 -25.60
N PHE A 93 -2.95 -11.89 -25.55
CA PHE A 93 -2.27 -12.54 -26.66
C PHE A 93 -3.32 -13.00 -27.67
N ASP A 94 -3.62 -12.15 -28.64
CA ASP A 94 -4.49 -12.45 -29.78
C ASP A 94 -3.67 -12.49 -31.09
N PRO A 95 -3.01 -13.62 -31.40
CA PRO A 95 -2.23 -13.75 -32.62
C PRO A 95 -3.11 -13.71 -33.88
N ALA A 96 -4.38 -14.13 -33.79
CA ALA A 96 -5.29 -14.10 -34.93
C ALA A 96 -5.68 -12.65 -35.29
N GLY A 97 -5.97 -11.82 -34.28
CA GLY A 97 -6.21 -10.38 -34.46
C GLY A 97 -5.01 -9.65 -35.05
N ALA A 98 -3.79 -9.97 -34.60
CA ALA A 98 -2.56 -9.40 -35.17
C ALA A 98 -2.34 -9.77 -36.64
N LEU A 99 -2.57 -11.04 -37.01
CA LEU A 99 -2.49 -11.50 -38.40
C LEU A 99 -3.57 -10.87 -39.28
N LEU A 100 -4.80 -10.73 -38.75
CA LEU A 100 -5.90 -10.07 -39.46
C LEU A 100 -5.59 -8.59 -39.73
N ALA A 101 -5.07 -7.87 -38.74
CA ALA A 101 -4.67 -6.46 -38.88
C ALA A 101 -3.58 -6.31 -39.94
N ALA A 102 -2.56 -7.18 -39.93
CA ALA A 102 -1.52 -7.19 -40.96
C ALA A 102 -2.06 -7.47 -42.37
N ALA A 103 -3.00 -8.42 -42.51
CA ALA A 103 -3.60 -8.79 -43.79
C ALA A 103 -4.57 -7.72 -44.35
N THR A 104 -5.22 -6.95 -43.49
CA THR A 104 -6.20 -5.91 -43.86
C THR A 104 -5.62 -4.49 -43.86
N GLY A 105 -4.33 -4.33 -43.60
CA GLY A 105 -3.62 -3.03 -43.60
C GLY A 105 -3.86 -2.18 -42.35
N GLY A 106 -4.32 -2.78 -41.26
CA GLY A 106 -4.64 -2.12 -40.00
C GLY A 106 -3.42 -1.76 -39.17
N ALA A 107 -2.83 -0.60 -39.43
CA ALA A 107 -2.19 0.27 -38.44
C ALA A 107 -1.93 1.66 -39.07
N ARG A 108 -2.94 2.53 -39.00
CA ARG A 108 -2.77 3.99 -39.05
C ARG A 108 -3.58 4.59 -37.90
#